data_AF-A0A7S0X3F2-F1
#
_entry.id   AF-A0A7S0X3F2-F1
#
_cell.length_a   1.000
_cell.length_b   1.000
_cell.length_c   1.000
_cell.angle_alpha   90.00
_cell.angle_beta   90.00
_cell.angle_gamma   90.00
#
_symmetry.space_group_name_H-M   'P 1'
#
loop_
_entity.id
_entity.type
_entity.pdbx_description
1 polymer ?
#
loop_
_entity_poly.entity_id
_entity_poly.type
_entity_poly.pdbx_seq_one_letter_code
_entity_poly.pdbx_strand_id
1 'polypeptide(L)'
;PRGGGDVADDDVHVLTFTAWPQAVYTVQLHGALSATMVDAPGQTSSFTYFTYTSDDVTRQHIEAVRPAGVGCTKEEFNNYSPFATPADTTCIEGRPVQIDFAAVTGIGATTATMDWYRYGLVYALQPMLLGGLAAFNPVMMASLNATSRITMNVLPGKFQIHAFGAATAQVALPLDDAVEVIANIDGSDVSRQRDAHGFTSTLGDARAYFVIPQAS
;
A
#
# COMPACT_ATOMS: atom_id res chain seq x y z
N PRO A 1 -45.51 34.10 -2.26
CA PRO A 1 -44.41 33.79 -3.19
C PRO A 1 -43.10 34.46 -2.77
N ARG A 2 -41.99 33.73 -3.01
CA ARG A 2 -40.58 34.00 -2.63
C ARG A 2 -40.23 33.66 -1.19
N GLY A 3 -40.19 32.35 -0.92
CA GLY A 3 -39.30 31.80 0.08
C GLY A 3 -37.86 31.93 -0.42
N GLY A 4 -36.99 32.44 0.46
CA GLY A 4 -35.55 32.42 0.25
C GLY A 4 -35.07 30.98 0.32
N GLY A 5 -34.44 30.52 -0.75
CA GLY A 5 -33.62 29.32 -0.69
C GLY A 5 -32.31 29.72 -0.04
N ASP A 6 -32.07 29.20 1.16
CA ASP A 6 -30.72 29.12 1.70
C ASP A 6 -29.88 28.34 0.70
N VAL A 7 -28.85 29.00 0.16
CA VAL A 7 -27.79 28.33 -0.59
C VAL A 7 -27.06 27.51 0.46
N ALA A 8 -27.05 26.19 0.30
CA ALA A 8 -26.22 25.33 1.15
C ALA A 8 -24.77 25.80 0.96
N ASP A 9 -24.18 26.37 2.02
CA ASP A 9 -22.74 26.57 2.06
C ASP A 9 -22.10 25.18 2.01
N ASP A 10 -21.35 24.89 0.95
CA ASP A 10 -20.49 23.72 0.90
C ASP A 10 -19.52 23.82 2.10
N ASP A 11 -19.59 22.87 3.02
CA ASP A 11 -18.78 22.84 4.23
C ASP A 11 -17.31 22.51 3.87
N VAL A 12 -16.51 23.55 3.60
CA VAL A 12 -15.10 23.42 3.21
C VAL A 12 -14.19 23.56 4.43
N HIS A 13 -13.45 22.50 4.73
CA HIS A 13 -12.43 22.49 5.79
C HIS A 13 -11.03 22.57 5.19
N VAL A 14 -10.19 23.48 5.70
CA VAL A 14 -8.79 23.62 5.28
C VAL A 14 -7.86 23.22 6.42
N LEU A 15 -7.02 22.22 6.17
CA LEU A 15 -5.97 21.77 7.08
C LEU A 15 -4.61 22.16 6.49
N THR A 16 -3.79 22.85 7.29
CA THR A 16 -2.43 23.23 6.90
C THR A 16 -1.43 22.65 7.89
N PHE A 17 -0.40 21.98 7.38
CA PHE A 17 0.65 21.40 8.19
C PHE A 17 2.00 21.52 7.50
N THR A 18 3.07 21.49 8.29
CA THR A 18 4.43 21.44 7.75
C THR A 18 4.79 20.01 7.41
N ALA A 19 5.23 19.78 6.17
CA ALA A 19 5.74 18.51 5.71
C ALA A 19 7.26 18.59 5.47
N TRP A 20 7.96 17.51 5.78
CA TRP A 20 9.36 17.31 5.45
C TRP A 20 9.45 16.93 3.96
N PRO A 21 10.32 17.61 3.19
CA PRO A 21 10.53 17.29 1.78
C PRO A 21 10.89 15.81 1.61
N GLN A 22 10.26 15.13 0.64
CA GLN A 22 10.48 13.71 0.30
C GLN A 22 10.17 12.68 1.39
N ALA A 23 9.73 13.09 2.58
CA ALA A 23 9.12 12.15 3.54
C ALA A 23 7.75 11.71 3.01
N VAL A 24 7.36 10.45 3.28
CA VAL A 24 6.06 9.97 2.84
C VAL A 24 5.01 10.22 3.92
N TYR A 25 3.87 10.75 3.49
CA TYR A 25 2.70 11.01 4.31
C TYR A 25 1.55 10.15 3.82
N THR A 26 0.79 9.57 4.74
CA THR A 26 -0.43 8.82 4.42
C THR A 26 -1.64 9.65 4.82
N VAL A 27 -2.56 9.82 3.88
CA VAL A 27 -3.85 10.46 4.09
C VAL A 27 -4.92 9.40 4.01
N GLN A 28 -5.79 9.36 5.02
CA GLN A 28 -6.90 8.42 5.11
C GLN A 28 -8.21 9.20 5.17
N LEU A 29 -9.10 8.91 4.23
CA LEU A 29 -10.35 9.62 3.98
C LEU A 29 -11.53 8.65 4.13
N HIS A 30 -12.59 9.11 4.78
CA HIS A 30 -13.78 8.31 5.07
C HIS A 30 -15.05 9.08 4.75
N GLY A 31 -15.89 8.48 3.91
CA GLY A 31 -17.24 8.94 3.61
C GLY A 31 -17.37 9.78 2.34
N ALA A 32 -18.52 10.42 2.21
CA ALA A 32 -18.88 11.26 1.08
C ALA A 32 -18.18 12.62 1.24
N LEU A 33 -17.02 12.79 0.59
CA LEU A 33 -16.21 14.00 0.68
C LEU A 33 -15.47 14.27 -0.62
N SER A 34 -15.06 15.52 -0.81
CA SER A 34 -14.04 15.92 -1.78
C SER A 34 -12.82 16.45 -1.04
N ALA A 35 -11.64 15.94 -1.39
CA ALA A 35 -10.38 16.32 -0.78
C ALA A 35 -9.31 16.53 -1.85
N THR A 36 -8.52 17.58 -1.67
CA THR A 36 -7.36 17.86 -2.50
C THR A 36 -6.19 18.21 -1.60
N MET A 37 -5.01 17.66 -1.88
CA MET A 37 -3.77 18.08 -1.22
C MET A 37 -2.87 18.79 -2.21
N VAL A 38 -2.45 20.00 -1.86
CA VAL A 38 -1.60 20.87 -2.69
C VAL A 38 -0.47 21.47 -1.86
N ASP A 39 0.56 21.96 -2.55
CA ASP A 39 1.55 22.84 -1.93
C ASP A 39 0.91 24.08 -1.32
N ALA A 40 1.42 24.49 -0.16
CA ALA A 40 1.01 25.72 0.48
C ALA A 40 1.39 26.95 -0.38
N PRO A 41 0.61 28.03 -0.37
CA PRO A 41 0.96 29.26 -1.08
C PRO A 41 2.35 29.77 -0.67
N GLY A 42 3.16 30.14 -1.65
CA GLY A 42 4.51 30.69 -1.43
C GLY A 42 5.64 29.67 -1.36
N GLN A 43 5.36 28.38 -1.58
CA GLN A 43 6.40 27.37 -1.81
C GLN A 43 7.06 27.54 -3.19
N THR A 44 8.27 26.99 -3.35
CA THR A 44 9.01 26.99 -4.63
C THR A 44 8.35 26.13 -5.70
N SER A 45 7.57 25.12 -5.27
CA SER A 45 6.75 24.26 -6.13
C SER A 45 5.27 24.59 -5.98
N SER A 46 4.47 24.11 -6.93
CA SER A 46 3.00 24.27 -6.93
C SER A 46 2.34 22.95 -7.36
N PHE A 47 2.65 21.87 -6.67
CA PHE A 47 2.10 20.55 -6.98
C PHE A 47 0.73 20.32 -6.36
N THR A 48 -0.10 19.58 -7.09
CA THR A 48 -1.26 18.87 -6.55
C THR A 48 -0.84 17.42 -6.35
N TYR A 49 -0.89 16.95 -5.11
CA TYR A 49 -0.46 15.59 -4.75
C TYR A 49 -1.54 14.57 -5.03
N PHE A 50 -2.80 14.89 -4.72
CA PHE A 50 -3.95 14.10 -5.13
C PHE A 50 -5.22 14.96 -5.16
N THR A 51 -6.22 14.46 -5.88
CA THR A 51 -7.61 14.89 -5.81
C THR A 51 -8.47 13.64 -5.65
N TYR A 52 -9.34 13.65 -4.65
CA TYR A 52 -10.26 12.56 -4.35
C TYR A 52 -11.66 13.12 -4.17
N THR A 53 -12.67 12.44 -4.74
CA THR A 53 -14.08 12.77 -4.54
C THR A 53 -14.88 11.49 -4.39
N SER A 54 -15.78 11.45 -3.41
CA SER A 54 -16.76 10.40 -3.23
C SER A 54 -18.08 10.98 -2.74
N ASP A 55 -19.18 10.39 -3.20
CA ASP A 55 -20.56 10.63 -2.77
C ASP A 55 -21.09 9.53 -1.82
N ASP A 56 -20.26 8.52 -1.50
CA ASP A 56 -20.64 7.35 -0.70
C ASP A 56 -20.07 7.45 0.72
N VAL A 57 -20.96 7.57 1.70
CA VAL A 57 -20.63 7.69 3.13
C VAL A 57 -19.94 6.45 3.72
N THR A 58 -20.00 5.31 3.03
CA THR A 58 -19.33 4.07 3.46
C THR A 58 -17.95 3.90 2.86
N ARG A 59 -17.59 4.74 1.88
CA ARG A 59 -16.34 4.59 1.14
C ARG A 59 -15.15 5.01 1.98
N GLN A 60 -14.06 4.27 1.80
CA GLN A 60 -12.77 4.55 2.42
C GLN A 60 -11.73 4.70 1.32
N HIS A 61 -10.81 5.64 1.51
CA HIS A 61 -9.69 5.86 0.61
C HIS A 61 -8.43 6.17 1.40
N ILE A 62 -7.31 5.57 1.00
CA ILE A 62 -6.00 5.79 1.59
C ILE A 62 -5.08 6.17 0.43
N GLU A 63 -4.41 7.31 0.59
CA GLU A 63 -3.46 7.83 -0.39
C GLU A 63 -2.11 8.07 0.29
N ALA A 64 -1.02 7.69 -0.37
CA ALA A 64 0.33 7.96 0.10
C ALA A 64 0.97 9.03 -0.80
N VAL A 65 1.38 10.14 -0.19
CA VAL A 65 1.97 11.27 -0.91
C VAL A 65 3.40 11.52 -0.45
N ARG A 66 4.25 11.92 -1.40
CA ARG A 66 5.62 12.33 -1.12
C ARG A 66 5.81 13.80 -1.53
N PRO A 67 5.77 14.75 -0.59
CA PRO A 67 5.90 16.17 -0.87
C PRO A 67 7.19 16.53 -1.60
N ALA A 68 7.12 17.62 -2.36
CA ALA A 68 8.21 18.07 -3.21
C ALA A 68 9.50 18.31 -2.42
N GLY A 69 10.62 17.95 -3.05
CA GLY A 69 11.95 18.06 -2.45
C GLY A 69 13.03 17.37 -3.26
N VAL A 70 14.28 17.47 -2.81
CA VAL A 70 15.45 16.87 -3.50
C VAL A 70 15.31 15.35 -3.57
N GLY A 71 15.32 14.78 -4.78
CA GLY A 71 15.12 13.35 -4.97
C GLY A 71 15.40 12.87 -6.41
N CYS A 72 15.12 11.59 -6.67
CA CYS A 72 15.29 11.02 -8.00
C CYS A 72 14.15 11.44 -8.95
N THR A 73 14.50 12.03 -10.09
CA THR A 73 13.56 12.50 -11.13
C THR A 73 13.41 11.54 -12.31
N LYS A 74 14.03 10.35 -12.25
CA LYS A 74 14.06 9.39 -13.34
C LYS A 74 13.07 8.26 -13.08
N GLU A 75 12.04 8.15 -13.92
CA GLU A 75 10.90 7.22 -13.78
C GLU A 75 11.33 5.74 -13.72
N GLU A 76 12.46 5.41 -14.32
CA GLU A 76 12.99 4.04 -14.38
C GLU A 76 13.64 3.56 -13.08
N PHE A 77 13.82 4.43 -12.09
CA PHE A 77 14.46 4.11 -10.81
C PHE A 77 13.45 3.95 -9.66
N ASN A 78 13.78 3.10 -8.69
CA ASN A 78 12.85 2.70 -7.63
C ASN A 78 12.43 3.80 -6.67
N ASN A 79 13.30 4.78 -6.46
CA ASN A 79 13.02 5.92 -5.61
C ASN A 79 12.59 7.15 -6.44
N TYR A 80 12.13 6.95 -7.68
CA TYR A 80 11.52 7.98 -8.48
C TYR A 80 10.44 8.72 -7.68
N SER A 81 10.48 10.04 -7.73
CA SER A 81 9.41 10.89 -7.26
C SER A 81 9.03 11.86 -8.38
N PRO A 82 7.75 11.88 -8.81
CA PRO A 82 7.27 12.87 -9.78
C PRO A 82 7.28 14.30 -9.21
N PHE A 83 7.50 14.44 -7.90
CA PHE A 83 7.57 15.70 -7.17
C PHE A 83 9.01 16.08 -6.79
N ALA A 84 10.02 15.33 -7.25
CA ALA A 84 11.42 15.61 -6.94
C ALA A 84 11.89 16.93 -7.59
N THR A 85 12.40 17.84 -6.77
CA THR A 85 12.99 19.12 -7.18
C THR A 85 14.12 19.55 -6.23
N PRO A 86 15.34 19.85 -6.71
CA PRO A 86 16.01 19.43 -7.95
C PRO A 86 16.42 17.95 -7.96
N ALA A 87 16.83 17.44 -9.13
CA ALA A 87 17.36 16.08 -9.28
C ALA A 87 18.63 15.89 -8.43
N ASP A 88 18.64 14.85 -7.59
CA ASP A 88 19.86 14.38 -6.95
C ASP A 88 20.46 13.18 -7.70
N THR A 89 21.73 12.88 -7.41
CA THR A 89 22.40 11.69 -7.93
C THR A 89 22.02 10.42 -7.16
N THR A 90 20.89 10.41 -6.45
CA THR A 90 20.51 9.30 -5.54
C THR A 90 19.56 8.31 -6.17
N CYS A 91 19.33 8.36 -7.49
CA CYS A 91 18.53 7.36 -8.18
C CYS A 91 19.08 5.94 -7.96
N ILE A 92 18.26 5.03 -7.41
CA ILE A 92 18.63 3.65 -7.08
C ILE A 92 17.90 2.68 -7.99
N GLU A 93 18.65 1.85 -8.69
CA GLU A 93 18.09 0.77 -9.50
C GLU A 93 17.50 -0.31 -8.59
N GLY A 94 16.32 -0.78 -8.96
CA GLY A 94 15.66 -1.85 -8.25
C GLY A 94 16.09 -3.23 -8.66
N ARG A 95 15.88 -4.19 -7.75
CA ARG A 95 15.84 -5.59 -8.14
C ARG A 95 14.40 -6.02 -8.42
N PRO A 96 14.14 -6.70 -9.55
CA PRO A 96 12.84 -7.29 -9.79
C PRO A 96 12.58 -8.38 -8.75
N VAL A 97 11.34 -8.40 -8.26
CA VAL A 97 10.81 -9.40 -7.34
C VAL A 97 9.46 -9.84 -7.87
N GLN A 98 9.27 -11.16 -7.91
CA GLN A 98 8.00 -11.78 -8.22
C GLN A 98 7.35 -12.25 -6.92
N ILE A 99 6.06 -11.95 -6.77
CA ILE A 99 5.26 -12.45 -5.66
C ILE A 99 4.04 -13.15 -6.24
N ASP A 100 3.96 -14.45 -5.99
CA ASP A 100 2.82 -15.28 -6.33
C ASP A 100 1.92 -15.43 -5.10
N PHE A 101 0.63 -15.17 -5.26
CA PHE A 101 -0.38 -15.28 -4.22
C PHE A 101 -1.37 -16.38 -4.57
N ALA A 102 -1.83 -17.14 -3.57
CA ALA A 102 -2.90 -18.10 -3.76
C ALA A 102 -3.83 -18.16 -2.55
N ALA A 103 -5.13 -18.27 -2.80
CA ALA A 103 -6.08 -18.63 -1.77
C ALA A 103 -5.91 -20.12 -1.40
N VAL A 104 -5.79 -20.43 -0.10
CA VAL A 104 -5.68 -21.78 0.43
C VAL A 104 -6.93 -22.59 0.08
N THR A 105 -6.73 -23.81 -0.39
CA THR A 105 -7.81 -24.73 -0.72
C THR A 105 -8.21 -25.56 0.52
N GLY A 106 -9.50 -25.78 0.74
CA GLY A 106 -9.97 -26.71 1.78
C GLY A 106 -10.38 -26.10 3.13
N ILE A 107 -10.48 -24.77 3.25
CA ILE A 107 -11.11 -24.15 4.43
C ILE A 107 -12.60 -24.45 4.42
N GLY A 108 -13.10 -25.07 5.49
CA GLY A 108 -14.51 -25.42 5.63
C GLY A 108 -15.43 -24.21 5.44
N ALA A 109 -16.54 -24.40 4.72
CA ALA A 109 -17.49 -23.34 4.36
C ALA A 109 -18.08 -22.59 5.58
N THR A 110 -18.07 -23.20 6.76
CA THR A 110 -18.54 -22.63 8.02
C THR A 110 -17.54 -21.69 8.70
N THR A 111 -16.23 -21.84 8.43
CA THR A 111 -15.16 -21.02 9.03
C THR A 111 -14.89 -19.75 8.23
N ALA A 112 -15.09 -19.81 6.90
CA ALA A 112 -14.89 -18.70 5.97
C ALA A 112 -16.09 -17.73 5.88
N THR A 113 -17.27 -18.09 6.39
CA THR A 113 -18.51 -17.30 6.20
C THR A 113 -18.66 -16.07 7.10
N MET A 114 -17.77 -15.87 8.09
CA MET A 114 -17.83 -14.72 9.03
C MET A 114 -16.55 -13.88 9.12
N ASP A 115 -15.55 -14.12 8.25
CA ASP A 115 -14.26 -13.41 8.31
C ASP A 115 -14.17 -12.31 7.24
N TRP A 116 -13.72 -11.11 7.65
CA TRP A 116 -13.42 -9.99 6.74
C TRP A 116 -12.35 -10.38 5.69
N TYR A 117 -11.49 -11.35 6.02
CA TYR A 117 -10.44 -11.89 5.15
C TYR A 117 -10.74 -13.32 4.68
N ARG A 118 -12.02 -13.65 4.43
CA ARG A 118 -12.48 -15.01 4.08
C ARG A 118 -11.70 -15.75 2.98
N TYR A 119 -11.18 -15.02 1.99
CA TYR A 119 -10.37 -15.57 0.90
C TYR A 119 -8.88 -15.19 1.01
N GLY A 120 -8.56 -14.37 2.02
CA GLY A 120 -7.24 -13.96 2.39
C GLY A 120 -6.82 -12.60 1.83
N LEU A 121 -5.90 -11.97 2.55
CA LEU A 121 -5.26 -10.70 2.20
C LEU A 121 -3.76 -10.86 2.36
N VAL A 122 -3.00 -10.43 1.37
CA VAL A 122 -1.54 -10.38 1.45
C VAL A 122 -1.04 -8.96 1.22
N TYR A 123 -0.15 -8.50 2.09
CA TYR A 123 0.56 -7.24 1.90
C TYR A 123 2.00 -7.38 2.38
N ALA A 124 2.92 -6.65 1.76
CA ALA A 124 4.27 -6.50 2.28
C ALA A 124 4.52 -5.05 2.65
N LEU A 125 5.32 -4.84 3.69
CA LEU A 125 5.77 -3.54 4.14
C LEU A 125 7.23 -3.33 3.74
N GLN A 126 7.55 -2.13 3.28
CA GLN A 126 8.90 -1.64 3.09
C GLN A 126 9.64 -1.60 4.45
N PRO A 127 10.99 -1.66 4.45
CA PRO A 127 11.77 -1.41 5.65
C PRO A 127 11.32 -0.12 6.34
N MET A 128 11.25 -0.12 7.67
CA MET A 128 10.82 1.06 8.45
C MET A 128 11.64 2.32 8.16
N LEU A 129 12.91 2.16 7.75
CA LEU A 129 13.79 3.25 7.36
C LEU A 129 13.29 4.04 6.13
N LEU A 130 12.44 3.41 5.29
CA LEU A 130 11.83 3.99 4.10
C LEU A 130 10.38 4.44 4.34
N GLY A 131 9.95 4.53 5.60
CA GLY A 131 8.60 4.96 5.98
C GLY A 131 7.60 3.81 6.14
N GLY A 132 8.02 2.54 6.05
CA GLY A 132 7.19 1.38 6.43
C GLY A 132 5.92 1.19 5.60
N LEU A 133 5.85 1.78 4.40
CA LEU A 133 4.69 1.73 3.53
C LEU A 133 4.49 0.34 2.94
N ALA A 134 3.29 0.08 2.42
CA ALA A 134 3.08 -1.11 1.63
C ALA A 134 4.04 -1.11 0.43
N ALA A 135 4.86 -2.16 0.29
CA ALA A 135 5.76 -2.33 -0.84
C ALA A 135 4.96 -2.43 -2.15
N PHE A 136 3.76 -3.01 -2.08
CA PHE A 136 2.79 -3.09 -3.16
C PHE A 136 1.37 -2.90 -2.61
N ASN A 137 0.42 -2.58 -3.50
CA ASN A 137 -1.00 -2.50 -3.15
C ASN A 137 -1.46 -3.83 -2.54
N PRO A 138 -2.02 -3.84 -1.32
CA PRO A 138 -2.50 -5.07 -0.67
C PRO A 138 -3.40 -5.89 -1.61
N VAL A 139 -3.14 -7.19 -1.70
CA VAL A 139 -3.86 -8.10 -2.59
C VAL A 139 -4.88 -8.88 -1.79
N MET A 140 -6.14 -8.52 -1.96
CA MET A 140 -7.28 -9.28 -1.43
C MET A 140 -7.71 -10.32 -2.46
N MET A 141 -7.82 -11.58 -2.05
CA MET A 141 -8.31 -12.63 -2.95
C MET A 141 -9.83 -12.50 -3.12
N ALA A 142 -10.30 -12.59 -4.35
CA ALA A 142 -11.71 -12.42 -4.67
C ALA A 142 -12.55 -13.68 -4.42
N SER A 143 -11.93 -14.86 -4.43
CA SER A 143 -12.60 -16.16 -4.28
C SER A 143 -11.67 -17.24 -3.78
N LEU A 144 -12.24 -18.40 -3.40
CA LEU A 144 -11.47 -19.64 -3.22
C LEU A 144 -10.70 -19.97 -4.51
N ASN A 145 -9.52 -20.58 -4.36
CA ASN A 145 -8.61 -20.96 -5.44
C ASN A 145 -8.15 -19.79 -6.34
N ALA A 146 -8.41 -18.53 -5.95
CA ALA A 146 -7.88 -17.38 -6.66
C ALA A 146 -6.36 -17.38 -6.57
N THR A 147 -5.71 -17.12 -7.69
CA THR A 147 -4.27 -16.90 -7.76
C THR A 147 -4.01 -15.52 -8.33
N SER A 148 -2.97 -14.85 -7.85
CA SER A 148 -2.52 -13.57 -8.39
C SER A 148 -1.00 -13.56 -8.46
N ARG A 149 -0.44 -12.73 -9.34
CA ARG A 149 1.00 -12.51 -9.42
C ARG A 149 1.27 -11.02 -9.55
N ILE A 150 2.25 -10.55 -8.81
CA ILE A 150 2.81 -9.20 -8.96
C ILE A 150 4.30 -9.33 -9.25
N THR A 151 4.77 -8.56 -10.22
CA THR A 151 6.20 -8.32 -10.44
C THR A 151 6.47 -6.85 -10.17
N MET A 152 7.49 -6.58 -9.36
CA MET A 152 7.80 -5.22 -8.93
C MET A 152 9.31 -5.05 -8.75
N ASN A 153 9.82 -3.85 -8.99
CA ASN A 153 11.19 -3.52 -8.65
C ASN A 153 11.22 -2.96 -7.22
N VAL A 154 12.01 -3.57 -6.35
CA VAL A 154 12.16 -3.14 -4.94
C VAL A 154 13.61 -2.84 -4.60
N LEU A 155 13.79 -1.95 -3.64
CA LEU A 155 15.11 -1.59 -3.15
C LEU A 155 15.72 -2.77 -2.39
N PRO A 156 17.06 -2.91 -2.39
CA PRO A 156 17.73 -3.82 -1.48
C PRO A 156 17.37 -3.53 -0.02
N GLY A 157 17.14 -4.58 0.76
CA GLY A 157 16.74 -4.42 2.16
C GLY A 157 15.99 -5.62 2.72
N LYS A 158 15.61 -5.51 4.00
CA LYS A 158 14.81 -6.52 4.70
C LYS A 158 13.35 -6.10 4.71
N PHE A 159 12.50 -6.93 4.13
CA PHE A 159 11.06 -6.70 4.02
C PHE A 159 10.30 -7.65 4.93
N GLN A 160 9.07 -7.26 5.23
CA GLN A 160 8.11 -8.10 5.93
C GLN A 160 6.89 -8.30 5.05
N ILE A 161 6.46 -9.54 4.86
CA ILE A 161 5.20 -9.90 4.21
C ILE A 161 4.27 -10.52 5.23
N HIS A 162 2.99 -10.14 5.15
CA HIS A 162 1.92 -10.60 6.01
C HIS A 162 0.85 -11.25 5.14
N ALA A 163 0.32 -12.38 5.62
CA ALA A 163 -0.81 -13.07 5.01
C ALA A 163 -1.88 -13.26 6.09
N PHE A 164 -3.01 -12.63 5.88
CA PHE A 164 -4.20 -12.76 6.73
C PHE A 164 -5.17 -13.73 6.10
N GLY A 165 -5.74 -14.59 6.94
CA GLY A 165 -6.73 -15.57 6.56
C GLY A 165 -6.24 -16.59 5.54
N ALA A 166 -7.13 -16.96 4.62
CA ALA A 166 -6.97 -18.08 3.69
C ALA A 166 -5.97 -17.84 2.55
N ALA A 167 -4.80 -17.24 2.77
CA ALA A 167 -3.86 -16.90 1.70
C ALA A 167 -2.46 -17.43 1.95
N THR A 168 -1.81 -17.86 0.87
CA THR A 168 -0.37 -18.08 0.80
C THR A 168 0.27 -17.05 -0.11
N ALA A 169 1.56 -16.79 0.11
CA ALA A 169 2.37 -16.10 -0.86
C ALA A 169 3.77 -16.69 -0.97
N GLN A 170 4.33 -16.61 -2.16
CA GLN A 170 5.68 -17.01 -2.48
C GLN A 170 6.41 -15.81 -3.06
N VAL A 171 7.51 -15.42 -2.44
CA VAL A 171 8.36 -14.32 -2.90
C VAL A 171 9.59 -14.92 -3.55
N ALA A 172 9.91 -14.45 -4.76
CA ALA A 172 11.01 -14.96 -5.53
C ALA A 172 11.77 -13.89 -6.31
N LEU A 173 13.06 -14.15 -6.55
CA LEU A 173 13.91 -13.36 -7.42
C LEU A 173 13.93 -13.99 -8.81
N PRO A 174 13.42 -13.31 -9.85
CA PRO A 174 13.67 -13.74 -11.22
C PRO A 174 15.16 -13.56 -11.54
N LEU A 175 15.77 -14.66 -11.98
CA LEU A 175 17.11 -14.76 -12.54
C LEU A 175 16.98 -14.98 -14.06
N ASP A 176 18.04 -14.77 -14.82
CA ASP A 176 18.00 -14.81 -16.30
C ASP A 176 17.32 -16.06 -16.87
N ASP A 177 17.53 -17.23 -16.25
CA ASP A 177 16.95 -18.52 -16.67
C ASP A 177 16.20 -19.27 -15.54
N ALA A 178 15.97 -18.63 -14.39
CA ALA A 178 15.42 -19.31 -13.21
C ALA A 178 14.64 -18.39 -12.28
N VAL A 179 14.00 -18.96 -11.27
CA VAL A 179 13.34 -18.22 -10.20
C VAL A 179 13.87 -18.77 -8.87
N GLU A 180 14.49 -17.92 -8.06
CA GLU A 180 14.94 -18.28 -6.72
C GLU A 180 13.87 -17.89 -5.70
N VAL A 181 13.25 -18.87 -5.06
CA VAL A 181 12.27 -18.62 -3.99
C VAL A 181 13.00 -18.20 -2.71
N ILE A 182 12.76 -16.97 -2.27
CA ILE A 182 13.43 -16.37 -1.11
C ILE A 182 12.55 -16.28 0.14
N ALA A 183 11.22 -16.42 0.00
CA ALA A 183 10.32 -16.62 1.11
C ALA A 183 9.02 -17.30 0.70
N ASN A 184 8.43 -18.03 1.65
CA ASN A 184 7.07 -18.54 1.56
C ASN A 184 6.31 -18.13 2.82
N ILE A 185 5.03 -17.88 2.66
CA ILE A 185 4.12 -17.58 3.76
C ILE A 185 2.82 -18.33 3.57
N ASP A 186 2.31 -18.88 4.67
CA ASP A 186 1.03 -19.58 4.73
C ASP A 186 0.22 -18.95 5.87
N GLY A 187 -0.88 -18.27 5.52
CA GLY A 187 -1.77 -17.53 6.41
C GLY A 187 -2.57 -18.38 7.41
N SER A 188 -2.25 -19.67 7.54
CA SER A 188 -2.92 -20.63 8.43
C SER A 188 -2.51 -20.54 9.92
N ASP A 189 -1.72 -19.53 10.32
CA ASP A 189 -1.30 -19.34 11.72
C ASP A 189 -2.42 -18.76 12.60
N VAL A 190 -3.26 -19.65 13.11
CA VAL A 190 -4.38 -19.35 14.01
C VAL A 190 -3.96 -18.86 15.40
N SER A 191 -2.66 -18.80 15.73
CA SER A 191 -2.20 -18.20 17.00
C SER A 191 -2.33 -16.67 17.01
N ARG A 192 -2.51 -16.05 15.83
CA ARG A 192 -2.65 -14.61 15.65
C ARG A 192 -3.96 -14.27 14.96
N GLN A 193 -5.02 -14.15 15.74
CA GLN A 193 -6.38 -13.90 15.24
C GLN A 193 -6.77 -12.43 15.20
N ARG A 194 -5.82 -11.50 15.40
CA ARG A 194 -6.09 -10.06 15.29
C ARG A 194 -5.04 -9.37 14.45
N ASP A 195 -5.49 -8.49 13.57
CA ASP A 195 -4.59 -7.62 12.82
C ASP A 195 -4.07 -6.45 13.68
N ALA A 196 -3.20 -5.63 13.08
CA ALA A 196 -2.63 -4.45 13.75
C ALA A 196 -3.68 -3.38 14.11
N HIS A 197 -4.91 -3.49 13.58
CA HIS A 197 -6.02 -2.55 13.77
C HIS A 197 -7.12 -3.11 14.69
N GLY A 198 -6.94 -4.34 15.21
CA GLY A 198 -7.83 -4.98 16.16
C GLY A 198 -8.98 -5.79 15.53
N PHE A 199 -9.04 -5.91 14.21
CA PHE A 199 -10.01 -6.76 13.51
C PHE A 199 -9.72 -8.23 13.78
N THR A 200 -10.78 -8.99 14.07
CA THR A 200 -10.64 -10.42 14.40
C THR A 200 -10.74 -11.26 13.13
N SER A 201 -9.75 -12.12 12.89
CA SER A 201 -9.78 -13.17 11.88
C SER A 201 -9.93 -14.53 12.56
N THR A 202 -10.83 -15.36 12.06
CA THR A 202 -10.99 -16.76 12.50
C THR A 202 -9.94 -17.68 11.88
N LEU A 203 -9.21 -17.18 10.89
CA LEU A 203 -8.29 -17.94 10.04
C LEU A 203 -6.81 -17.65 10.32
N GLY A 204 -6.48 -16.53 10.97
CA GLY A 204 -5.13 -16.24 11.48
C GLY A 204 -4.34 -15.18 10.69
N ASP A 205 -3.11 -14.93 11.13
CA ASP A 205 -2.12 -13.99 10.56
C ASP A 205 -0.75 -14.67 10.58
N ALA A 206 -0.18 -14.86 9.40
CA ALA A 206 1.21 -15.27 9.26
C ALA A 206 2.08 -14.09 8.82
N ARG A 207 3.34 -14.13 9.25
CA ARG A 207 4.36 -13.14 8.88
C ARG A 207 5.65 -13.84 8.47
N ALA A 208 6.22 -13.41 7.36
CA ALA A 208 7.54 -13.82 6.93
C ALA A 208 8.42 -12.58 6.66
N TYR A 209 9.73 -12.79 6.76
CA TYR A 209 10.71 -11.77 6.41
C TYR A 209 11.56 -12.29 5.27
N PHE A 210 11.87 -11.42 4.32
CA PHE A 210 12.77 -11.73 3.21
C PHE A 210 13.77 -10.60 3.01
N VAL A 211 14.90 -10.95 2.38
CA VAL A 211 15.98 -9.99 2.11
C VAL A 211 16.16 -9.88 0.62
N ILE A 212 16.17 -8.66 0.13
CA ILE A 212 16.54 -8.32 -1.24
C ILE A 212 18.01 -7.88 -1.24
N PRO A 213 18.91 -8.62 -1.92
CA PRO A 213 20.33 -8.28 -1.95
C PRO A 213 20.58 -7.02 -2.77
N GLN A 214 21.70 -6.34 -2.52
CA GLN A 214 22.15 -5.25 -3.39
C GLN A 214 22.49 -5.78 -4.79
N ALA A 215 22.14 -5.04 -5.85
CA ALA A 215 22.65 -5.30 -7.19
C ALA A 215 24.19 -5.28 -7.15
N SER A 216 24.81 -6.33 -7.70
CA SER A 216 26.27 -6.52 -7.76
C SER A 216 26.85 -5.86 -8.98
#